data_AF-A0A4S1CLP8-F1
#
_entry.id   AF-A0A4S1CLP8-F1
#
_cell.length_a   1.000
_cell.length_b   1.000
_cell.length_c   1.000
_cell.angle_alpha   90.00
_cell.angle_beta   90.00
_cell.angle_gamma   90.00
#
_symmetry.space_group_name_H-M   'P 1'
#
loop_
_entity.id
_entity.type
_entity.pdbx_description
1 polymer ?
#
loop_
_entity_poly.entity_id
_entity_poly.type
_entity_poly.pdbx_seq_one_letter_code
_entity_poly.pdbx_strand_id
1 'polypeptide(L)'
;MSFSARLITINLIAICATVASTIVVGSCGNIAGMALAGVIIFLISALLCWQVARSETRALRDVAEAIEAAAGGDLSCRVEHIASGEIGRIGTSFNNMMGDWNKTMHQFFTVTDLVRDSVALVSATNDAMAAAAEDVAMQASTIATASEEMSATSGDIARNCLMAAENAHRATDETNAGAAIVRSSAQLMENIAQRVTTTSTSVAGLGERSDQIGAIAGTIEDIADQTNLLALNAAIEAARAGETGRGFAVVADEVRALAERTTRATKEIDAMIKSIQSETREAVGAMSEGVEQVNQGTAETCRSGEALAGILTMINDLTMQLSQIATAAEEQTATTHEITSNIQMITSVVNSNVESARNTRAATGKLVQQVDELHELVSHFQLSDAMVWDPSYATTINTFDDQHKKLFAMINELSQAMQHKRSKDAIGSVLQRLIEYTGSHFAAEEEAFRKSGYPEETAHVQQHRDLVRQVLELQEKFKSGETVLTHDVIEFLQNWLVNHIKGTDKRYAPHLTKAGIR
;
A
#
# COMPACT_ATOMS: atom_id res chain seq x y z
N MET A 1 55.12 -54.40 6.73
CA MET A 1 56.58 -54.23 6.81
C MET A 1 57.02 -53.29 5.71
N SER A 2 57.99 -52.41 5.99
CA SER A 2 58.54 -51.50 4.99
C SER A 2 59.17 -52.25 3.82
N PHE A 3 59.30 -51.60 2.66
CA PHE A 3 60.00 -52.19 1.51
C PHE A 3 61.42 -52.66 1.90
N SER A 4 62.14 -51.81 2.63
CA SER A 4 63.47 -52.13 3.16
C SER A 4 63.44 -53.31 4.13
N ALA A 5 62.44 -53.38 5.03
CA ALA A 5 62.30 -54.50 5.94
C ALA A 5 62.00 -55.81 5.19
N ARG A 6 61.16 -55.81 4.16
CA ARG A 6 60.90 -57.01 3.35
C ARG A 6 62.16 -57.52 2.65
N LEU A 7 62.91 -56.63 2.01
CA LEU A 7 64.18 -56.98 1.38
C LEU A 7 65.19 -57.51 2.39
N ILE A 8 65.34 -56.85 3.54
CA ILE A 8 66.24 -57.28 4.62
C ILE A 8 65.80 -58.66 5.15
N THR A 9 64.51 -58.88 5.37
CA THR A 9 63.99 -60.17 5.85
C THR A 9 64.21 -61.29 4.83
N ILE A 10 63.97 -61.06 3.54
CA ILE A 10 64.22 -62.07 2.48
C ILE A 10 65.72 -62.42 2.42
N ASN A 11 66.60 -61.41 2.44
CA ASN A 11 68.04 -61.64 2.43
C ASN A 11 68.51 -62.36 3.71
N LEU A 12 68.02 -61.97 4.89
CA LEU A 12 68.35 -62.61 6.16
C LEU A 12 67.91 -64.08 6.19
N ILE A 13 66.69 -64.37 5.72
CA ILE A 13 66.18 -65.75 5.60
C ILE A 13 67.05 -66.56 4.63
N ALA A 14 67.42 -65.98 3.48
CA ALA A 14 68.28 -66.64 2.51
C ALA A 14 69.68 -66.96 3.09
N ILE A 15 70.28 -66.02 3.83
CA ILE A 15 71.55 -66.22 4.53
C ILE A 15 71.42 -67.35 5.56
N CYS A 16 70.40 -67.30 6.43
CA CYS A 16 70.16 -68.34 7.44
C CYS A 16 69.93 -69.72 6.79
N ALA A 17 69.14 -69.79 5.71
CA ALA A 17 68.89 -71.03 4.97
C ALA A 17 70.18 -71.57 4.32
N THR A 18 71.03 -70.69 3.79
CA THR A 18 72.32 -71.08 3.19
C THR A 18 73.27 -71.64 4.25
N VAL A 19 73.38 -70.98 5.41
CA VAL A 19 74.19 -71.46 6.54
C VAL A 19 73.68 -72.81 7.05
N ALA A 20 72.37 -72.95 7.26
CA ALA A 20 71.76 -74.21 7.71
C ALA A 20 71.97 -75.34 6.70
N SER A 21 71.79 -75.07 5.40
CA SER A 21 72.05 -76.04 4.33
C SER A 21 73.52 -76.46 4.30
N THR A 22 74.44 -75.52 4.52
CA THR A 22 75.88 -75.79 4.55
C THR A 22 76.24 -76.73 5.71
N ILE A 23 75.65 -76.52 6.89
CA ILE A 23 75.85 -77.38 8.07
C ILE A 23 75.27 -78.79 7.82
N VAL A 24 74.02 -78.89 7.36
CA VAL A 24 73.33 -80.19 7.22
C VAL A 24 73.89 -81.02 6.07
N VAL A 25 74.04 -80.44 4.87
CA VAL A 25 74.49 -81.17 3.67
C VAL A 25 76.02 -81.37 3.70
N GLY A 26 76.76 -80.42 4.27
CA GLY A 26 78.21 -80.53 4.46
C GLY A 26 78.62 -81.66 5.42
N SER A 27 77.78 -81.97 6.41
CA SER A 27 77.98 -83.13 7.31
C SER A 27 77.97 -84.47 6.58
N CYS A 28 77.40 -84.55 5.37
CA CYS A 28 77.33 -85.76 4.55
C CYS A 28 78.43 -85.86 3.49
N GLY A 29 79.37 -84.90 3.41
CA GLY A 29 80.49 -84.91 2.45
C GLY A 29 80.10 -84.69 0.97
N ASN A 30 78.83 -84.35 0.68
CA ASN A 30 78.32 -84.21 -0.69
C ASN A 30 78.43 -82.75 -1.19
N ILE A 31 79.59 -82.40 -1.73
CA ILE A 31 79.88 -81.05 -2.26
C ILE A 31 78.90 -80.65 -3.37
N ALA A 32 78.50 -81.60 -4.24
CA ALA A 32 77.54 -81.34 -5.31
C ALA A 32 76.14 -80.99 -4.76
N GLY A 33 75.71 -81.67 -3.69
CA GLY A 33 74.46 -81.37 -2.99
C GLY A 33 74.46 -79.98 -2.35
N MET A 34 75.59 -79.54 -1.79
CA MET A 34 75.73 -78.19 -1.22
C MET A 34 75.63 -77.10 -2.29
N ALA A 35 76.32 -77.29 -3.42
CA ALA A 35 76.28 -76.35 -4.53
C ALA A 35 74.85 -76.23 -5.11
N LEU A 36 74.15 -77.35 -5.25
CA LEU A 36 72.77 -77.37 -5.75
C LEU A 36 71.80 -76.66 -4.80
N ALA A 37 71.89 -76.92 -3.48
CA ALA A 37 71.04 -76.25 -2.49
C ALA A 37 71.31 -74.74 -2.41
N GLY A 38 72.58 -74.32 -2.49
CA GLY A 38 72.95 -72.90 -2.53
C GLY A 38 72.38 -72.18 -3.77
N VAL A 39 72.45 -72.82 -4.94
CA VAL A 39 71.84 -72.28 -6.17
C VAL A 39 70.33 -72.18 -6.05
N ILE A 40 69.65 -73.19 -5.50
CA ILE A 40 68.19 -73.15 -5.31
C ILE A 40 67.79 -72.02 -4.35
N ILE A 41 68.48 -71.87 -3.22
CA ILE A 41 68.20 -70.80 -2.25
C ILE A 41 68.45 -69.41 -2.88
N PHE A 42 69.53 -69.27 -3.66
CA PHE A 42 69.81 -68.03 -4.38
C PHE A 42 68.73 -67.71 -5.43
N LEU A 43 68.29 -68.70 -6.21
CA LEU A 43 67.23 -68.49 -7.20
C LEU A 43 65.89 -68.14 -6.56
N ILE A 44 65.53 -68.78 -5.44
CA ILE A 44 64.31 -68.48 -4.69
C ILE A 44 64.39 -67.08 -4.05
N SER A 45 65.52 -66.71 -3.44
CA SER A 45 65.68 -65.37 -2.84
C SER A 45 65.70 -64.28 -3.90
N ALA A 46 66.36 -64.50 -5.04
CA ALA A 46 66.35 -63.60 -6.19
C ALA A 46 64.94 -63.44 -6.76
N LEU A 47 64.17 -64.53 -6.89
CA LEU A 47 62.78 -64.49 -7.36
C LEU A 47 61.88 -63.70 -6.40
N LEU A 48 61.99 -63.92 -5.08
CA LEU A 48 61.21 -63.21 -4.07
C LEU A 48 61.58 -61.71 -4.02
N CYS A 49 62.88 -61.37 -4.06
CA CYS A 49 63.35 -59.99 -4.15
C CYS A 49 62.86 -59.32 -5.44
N TRP A 50 62.92 -60.00 -6.57
CA TRP A 50 62.40 -59.50 -7.84
C TRP A 50 60.89 -59.29 -7.80
N GLN A 51 60.13 -60.20 -7.19
CA GLN A 51 58.67 -60.07 -7.06
C GLN A 51 58.28 -58.87 -6.19
N VAL A 52 58.95 -58.67 -5.05
CA VAL A 52 58.73 -57.51 -4.18
C VAL A 52 59.18 -56.20 -4.86
N ALA A 53 60.35 -56.19 -5.51
CA ALA A 53 60.80 -55.02 -6.26
C ALA A 53 59.86 -54.68 -7.41
N ARG A 54 59.37 -55.67 -8.16
CA ARG A 54 58.39 -55.51 -9.24
C ARG A 54 57.05 -54.99 -8.73
N SER A 55 56.55 -55.47 -7.59
CA SER A 55 55.27 -54.99 -7.04
C SER A 55 55.35 -53.53 -6.58
N GLU A 56 56.45 -53.14 -5.93
CA GLU A 56 56.62 -51.78 -5.38
C GLU A 56 56.96 -50.77 -6.47
N THR A 57 57.78 -51.14 -7.46
CA THR A 57 58.05 -50.28 -8.63
C THR A 57 56.81 -50.06 -9.49
N ARG A 58 55.95 -51.08 -9.62
CA ARG A 58 54.64 -50.93 -10.26
C ARG A 58 53.73 -49.99 -9.48
N ALA A 59 53.59 -50.19 -8.17
CA ALA A 59 52.75 -49.32 -7.34
C ALA A 59 53.25 -47.87 -7.31
N LEU A 60 54.57 -47.65 -7.30
CA LEU A 60 55.14 -46.30 -7.38
C LEU A 60 54.88 -45.65 -8.74
N ARG A 61 54.94 -46.42 -9.82
CA ARG A 61 54.60 -45.94 -11.17
C ARG A 61 53.12 -45.54 -11.25
N ASP A 62 52.22 -46.35 -10.69
CA ASP A 62 50.78 -46.03 -10.69
C ASP A 62 50.48 -44.76 -9.88
N VAL A 63 51.17 -44.55 -8.75
CA VAL A 63 51.11 -43.29 -7.99
C VAL A 63 51.62 -42.11 -8.82
N ALA A 64 52.74 -42.28 -9.54
CA ALA A 64 53.31 -41.22 -10.38
C ALA A 64 52.37 -40.86 -11.56
N GLU A 65 51.83 -41.86 -12.25
CA GLU A 65 50.85 -41.66 -13.34
C GLU A 65 49.57 -40.97 -12.83
N ALA A 66 49.08 -41.34 -11.63
CA ALA A 66 47.93 -40.67 -11.02
C ALA A 66 48.24 -39.19 -10.65
N ILE A 67 49.45 -38.90 -10.15
CA ILE A 67 49.88 -37.52 -9.87
C ILE A 67 49.99 -36.71 -11.18
N GLU A 68 50.54 -37.30 -12.25
CA GLU A 68 50.62 -36.64 -13.56
C GLU A 68 49.22 -36.34 -14.12
N ALA A 69 48.27 -37.27 -13.99
CA ALA A 69 46.87 -37.05 -14.36
C ALA A 69 46.24 -35.92 -13.53
N ALA A 70 46.43 -35.93 -12.21
CA ALA A 70 45.95 -34.87 -11.32
C ALA A 70 46.55 -33.50 -11.67
N ALA A 71 47.84 -33.43 -12.02
CA ALA A 71 48.49 -32.21 -12.48
C ALA A 71 47.95 -31.73 -13.84
N GLY A 72 47.45 -32.65 -14.67
CA GLY A 72 46.72 -32.36 -15.90
C GLY A 72 45.27 -31.92 -15.69
N GLY A 73 44.80 -31.81 -14.45
CA GLY A 73 43.43 -31.42 -14.09
C GLY A 73 42.47 -32.58 -13.88
N ASP A 74 42.93 -33.83 -13.99
CA ASP A 74 42.08 -34.99 -13.74
C ASP A 74 41.96 -35.27 -12.24
N LEU A 75 40.92 -34.73 -11.62
CA LEU A 75 40.59 -34.98 -10.21
C LEU A 75 39.85 -36.31 -10.00
N SER A 76 39.47 -36.99 -11.09
CA SER A 76 38.87 -38.33 -11.05
C SER A 76 39.89 -39.43 -10.84
N CYS A 77 41.19 -39.16 -11.09
CA CYS A 77 42.24 -40.17 -11.04
C CYS A 77 42.38 -40.80 -9.66
N ARG A 78 42.63 -42.12 -9.62
CA ARG A 78 42.85 -42.87 -8.38
C ARG A 78 43.99 -43.86 -8.58
N VAL A 79 44.74 -44.12 -7.51
CA VAL A 79 45.75 -45.17 -7.45
C VAL A 79 45.03 -46.50 -7.20
N GLU A 80 45.00 -47.37 -8.23
CA GLU A 80 44.34 -48.68 -8.16
C GLU A 80 45.15 -49.71 -7.36
N HIS A 81 46.46 -49.79 -7.58
CA HIS A 81 47.32 -50.77 -6.93
C HIS A 81 47.92 -50.23 -5.63
N ILE A 82 47.17 -50.36 -4.54
CA ILE A 82 47.67 -50.01 -3.20
C ILE A 82 48.59 -51.12 -2.70
N ALA A 83 49.91 -50.92 -2.86
CA ALA A 83 50.91 -51.79 -2.26
C ALA A 83 50.80 -51.76 -0.72
N SER A 84 51.51 -52.65 -0.02
CA SER A 84 51.52 -52.67 1.44
C SER A 84 52.82 -52.08 1.97
N GLY A 85 52.76 -51.16 2.94
CA GLY A 85 53.95 -50.44 3.43
C GLY A 85 53.86 -48.96 3.09
N GLU A 86 55.00 -48.30 2.91
CA GLU A 86 55.07 -46.84 2.73
C GLU A 86 54.40 -46.38 1.42
N ILE A 87 54.64 -47.07 0.31
CA ILE A 87 54.06 -46.73 -1.01
C ILE A 87 52.53 -46.87 -0.97
N GLY A 88 52.03 -47.91 -0.30
CA GLY A 88 50.61 -48.08 -0.02
C GLY A 88 49.98 -46.91 0.72
N ARG A 89 50.64 -46.45 1.79
CA ARG A 89 50.18 -45.28 2.55
C ARG A 89 50.14 -44.02 1.69
N ILE A 90 51.12 -43.83 0.80
CA ILE A 90 51.14 -42.71 -0.15
C ILE A 90 49.93 -42.81 -1.10
N GLY A 91 49.69 -43.98 -1.70
CA GLY A 91 48.53 -44.19 -2.58
C GLY A 91 47.19 -43.97 -1.89
N THR A 92 47.02 -44.46 -0.66
CA THR A 92 45.81 -44.21 0.14
C THR A 92 45.63 -42.73 0.47
N SER A 93 46.69 -42.05 0.93
CA SER A 93 46.64 -40.61 1.23
C SER A 93 46.34 -39.79 -0.02
N PHE A 94 46.90 -40.16 -1.18
CA PHE A 94 46.60 -39.53 -2.46
C PHE A 94 45.12 -39.70 -2.82
N ASN A 95 44.57 -40.92 -2.76
CA ASN A 95 43.16 -41.16 -3.05
C ASN A 95 42.21 -40.37 -2.13
N ASN A 96 42.54 -40.28 -0.83
CA ASN A 96 41.76 -39.45 0.12
C ASN A 96 41.81 -37.97 -0.27
N MET A 97 43.01 -37.45 -0.56
CA MET A 97 43.21 -36.08 -1.02
C MET A 97 42.39 -35.80 -2.29
N MET A 98 42.46 -36.67 -3.31
CA MET A 98 41.68 -36.52 -4.54
C MET A 98 40.16 -36.60 -4.31
N GLY A 99 39.73 -37.39 -3.32
CA GLY A 99 38.34 -37.42 -2.88
C GLY A 99 37.87 -36.07 -2.31
N ASP A 100 38.68 -35.48 -1.41
CA ASP A 100 38.39 -34.17 -0.81
C ASP A 100 38.40 -33.04 -1.85
N TRP A 101 39.36 -33.06 -2.80
CA TRP A 101 39.41 -32.11 -3.91
C TRP A 101 38.17 -32.20 -4.80
N ASN A 102 37.75 -33.41 -5.16
CA ASN A 102 36.57 -33.58 -5.98
C ASN A 102 35.31 -33.05 -5.27
N LYS A 103 35.13 -33.40 -3.98
CA LYS A 103 34.01 -32.89 -3.17
C LYS A 103 34.02 -31.36 -3.10
N THR A 104 35.20 -30.77 -2.90
CA THR A 104 35.37 -29.30 -2.83
C THR A 104 35.00 -28.65 -4.15
N MET A 105 35.41 -29.21 -5.29
CA MET A 105 35.07 -28.67 -6.61
C MET A 105 33.58 -28.80 -6.93
N HIS A 106 32.94 -29.91 -6.56
CA HIS A 106 31.47 -30.03 -6.66
C HIS A 106 30.76 -28.93 -5.86
N GLN A 107 31.18 -28.69 -4.61
CA GLN A 107 30.63 -27.62 -3.78
C GLN A 107 30.87 -26.23 -4.40
N PHE A 108 32.03 -26.02 -5.01
CA PHE A 108 32.37 -24.77 -5.69
C PHE A 108 31.42 -24.47 -6.86
N PHE A 109 31.15 -25.45 -7.72
CA PHE A 109 30.18 -25.29 -8.81
C PHE A 109 28.78 -24.94 -8.28
N THR A 110 28.32 -25.65 -7.25
CA THR A 110 27.01 -25.36 -6.62
C THR A 110 26.93 -23.93 -6.07
N VAL A 111 27.95 -23.46 -5.37
CA VAL A 111 27.98 -22.08 -4.84
C VAL A 111 28.02 -21.05 -5.97
N THR A 112 28.77 -21.34 -7.03
CA THR A 112 28.90 -20.44 -8.20
C THR A 112 27.56 -20.25 -8.91
N ASP A 113 26.79 -21.32 -9.09
CA ASP A 113 25.45 -21.27 -9.67
C ASP A 113 24.46 -20.53 -8.76
N LEU A 114 24.51 -20.78 -7.45
CA LEU A 114 23.66 -20.06 -6.49
C LEU A 114 23.93 -18.55 -6.51
N VAL A 115 25.20 -18.14 -6.63
CA VAL A 115 25.56 -16.72 -6.75
C VAL A 115 25.02 -16.14 -8.05
N ARG A 116 25.09 -16.87 -9.18
CA ARG A 116 24.49 -16.43 -10.46
C ARG A 116 23.00 -16.15 -10.31
N ASP A 117 22.27 -17.08 -9.72
CA ASP A 117 20.82 -16.97 -9.54
C ASP A 117 20.46 -15.79 -8.62
N SER A 118 21.23 -15.62 -7.54
CA SER A 118 21.08 -14.47 -6.65
C SER A 118 21.29 -13.14 -7.37
N VAL A 119 22.28 -13.06 -8.25
CA VAL A 119 22.55 -11.85 -9.05
C VAL A 119 21.41 -11.58 -10.04
N ALA A 120 20.85 -12.61 -10.68
CA ALA A 120 19.70 -12.46 -11.56
C ALA A 120 18.47 -11.92 -10.80
N LEU A 121 18.21 -12.43 -9.59
CA LEU A 121 17.13 -11.95 -8.73
C LEU A 121 17.34 -10.49 -8.33
N VAL A 122 18.56 -10.11 -7.93
CA VAL A 122 18.90 -8.72 -7.60
C VAL A 122 18.69 -7.81 -8.82
N SER A 123 19.10 -8.25 -10.02
CA SER A 123 18.87 -7.48 -11.25
C SER A 123 17.39 -7.25 -11.53
N ALA A 124 16.56 -8.29 -11.44
CA ALA A 124 15.12 -8.19 -11.66
C ALA A 124 14.45 -7.26 -10.63
N THR A 125 14.83 -7.39 -9.35
CA THR A 125 14.33 -6.52 -8.27
C THR A 125 14.74 -5.07 -8.50
N ASN A 126 15.95 -4.85 -8.99
CA ASN A 126 16.48 -3.53 -9.28
C ASN A 126 15.77 -2.85 -10.47
N ASP A 127 15.40 -3.62 -11.49
CA ASP A 127 14.59 -3.12 -12.61
C ASP A 127 13.19 -2.72 -12.15
N ALA A 128 12.55 -3.53 -11.30
CA ALA A 128 11.27 -3.21 -10.68
C ALA A 128 11.35 -1.95 -9.81
N MET A 129 12.44 -1.79 -9.04
CA MET A 129 12.68 -0.59 -8.22
C MET A 129 12.84 0.67 -9.08
N ALA A 130 13.53 0.58 -10.22
CA ALA A 130 13.67 1.69 -11.15
C ALA A 130 12.31 2.13 -11.74
N ALA A 131 11.49 1.17 -12.16
CA ALA A 131 10.14 1.46 -12.67
C ALA A 131 9.26 2.11 -11.59
N ALA A 132 9.28 1.57 -10.36
CA ALA A 132 8.54 2.15 -9.24
C ALA A 132 9.01 3.57 -8.90
N ALA A 133 10.30 3.86 -9.04
CA ALA A 133 10.83 5.21 -8.84
C ALA A 133 10.30 6.21 -9.88
N GLU A 134 10.17 5.79 -11.15
CA GLU A 134 9.56 6.60 -12.21
C GLU A 134 8.08 6.88 -11.93
N ASP A 135 7.32 5.87 -11.46
CA ASP A 135 5.92 6.05 -11.06
C ASP A 135 5.77 7.05 -9.92
N VAL A 136 6.62 6.96 -8.89
CA VAL A 136 6.63 7.93 -7.78
C VAL A 136 6.98 9.34 -8.28
N ALA A 137 7.89 9.50 -9.24
CA ALA A 137 8.19 10.80 -9.84
C ALA A 137 6.96 11.41 -10.53
N MET A 138 6.23 10.62 -11.31
CA MET A 138 5.00 11.09 -11.99
C MET A 138 3.92 11.49 -10.98
N GLN A 139 3.73 10.68 -9.94
CA GLN A 139 2.79 10.97 -8.87
C GLN A 139 3.17 12.26 -8.14
N ALA A 140 4.45 12.41 -7.79
CA ALA A 140 4.98 13.61 -7.14
C ALA A 140 4.75 14.88 -7.98
N SER A 141 4.98 14.80 -9.31
CA SER A 141 4.68 15.90 -10.23
C SER A 141 3.20 16.27 -10.25
N THR A 142 2.31 15.27 -10.22
CA THR A 142 0.85 15.51 -10.21
C THR A 142 0.42 16.19 -8.92
N ILE A 143 0.95 15.76 -7.77
CA ILE A 143 0.67 16.38 -6.47
C ILE A 143 1.23 17.82 -6.45
N ALA A 144 2.37 18.09 -7.10
CA ALA A 144 2.94 19.44 -7.16
C ALA A 144 1.99 20.40 -7.86
N THR A 145 1.48 20.02 -9.03
CA THR A 145 0.50 20.82 -9.78
C THR A 145 -0.78 21.03 -8.97
N ALA A 146 -1.34 19.98 -8.37
CA ALA A 146 -2.53 20.11 -7.52
C ALA A 146 -2.29 21.03 -6.31
N SER A 147 -1.09 21.04 -5.77
CA SER A 147 -0.70 21.94 -4.68
C SER A 147 -0.62 23.39 -5.16
N GLU A 148 -0.03 23.65 -6.33
CA GLU A 148 -0.04 25.00 -6.92
C GLU A 148 -1.46 25.52 -7.16
N GLU A 149 -2.36 24.69 -7.70
CA GLU A 149 -3.77 25.04 -7.89
C GLU A 149 -4.50 25.30 -6.56
N MET A 150 -4.22 24.48 -5.53
CA MET A 150 -4.79 24.66 -4.19
C MET A 150 -4.31 25.96 -3.53
N SER A 151 -3.03 26.33 -3.70
CA SER A 151 -2.48 27.60 -3.21
C SER A 151 -3.15 28.79 -3.89
N ALA A 152 -3.28 28.75 -5.23
CA ALA A 152 -3.96 29.79 -5.99
C ALA A 152 -5.43 29.96 -5.55
N THR A 153 -6.16 28.85 -5.42
CA THR A 153 -7.56 28.83 -5.02
C THR A 153 -7.74 29.35 -3.58
N SER A 154 -6.86 28.97 -2.66
CA SER A 154 -6.88 29.48 -1.28
C SER A 154 -6.64 30.99 -1.25
N GLY A 155 -5.71 31.49 -2.06
CA GLY A 155 -5.50 32.93 -2.23
C GLY A 155 -6.72 33.66 -2.80
N ASP A 156 -7.44 33.06 -3.75
CA ASP A 156 -8.72 33.61 -4.26
C ASP A 156 -9.81 33.63 -3.18
N ILE A 157 -9.93 32.57 -2.38
CA ILE A 157 -10.88 32.50 -1.26
C ILE A 157 -10.62 33.62 -0.26
N ALA A 158 -9.36 33.82 0.15
CA ALA A 158 -8.98 34.88 1.08
C ALA A 158 -9.34 36.28 0.52
N ARG A 159 -9.03 36.54 -0.75
CA ARG A 159 -9.42 37.80 -1.43
C ARG A 159 -10.93 38.01 -1.47
N ASN A 160 -11.68 36.96 -1.82
CA ASN A 160 -13.14 37.02 -1.87
C ASN A 160 -13.74 37.30 -0.48
N CYS A 161 -13.16 36.74 0.58
CA CYS A 161 -13.59 37.02 1.95
C CYS A 161 -13.34 38.49 2.34
N LEU A 162 -12.20 39.06 1.97
CA LEU A 162 -11.91 40.49 2.18
C LEU A 162 -12.91 41.39 1.45
N MET A 163 -13.21 41.10 0.18
CA MET A 163 -14.21 41.85 -0.59
C MET A 163 -15.62 41.71 0.01
N ALA A 164 -15.98 40.51 0.46
CA ALA A 164 -17.27 40.28 1.11
C ALA A 164 -17.37 41.03 2.46
N ALA A 165 -16.27 41.11 3.23
CA ALA A 165 -16.22 41.86 4.49
C ALA A 165 -16.35 43.37 4.24
N GLU A 166 -15.74 43.91 3.19
CA GLU A 166 -15.93 45.31 2.78
C GLU A 166 -17.39 45.59 2.40
N ASN A 167 -18.03 44.68 1.65
CA ASN A 167 -19.45 44.80 1.33
C ASN A 167 -20.35 44.71 2.58
N ALA A 168 -20.00 43.86 3.56
CA ALA A 168 -20.69 43.78 4.84
C ALA A 168 -20.55 45.08 5.66
N HIS A 169 -19.39 45.72 5.63
CA HIS A 169 -19.19 47.05 6.22
C HIS A 169 -20.08 48.10 5.55
N ARG A 170 -20.12 48.14 4.22
CA ARG A 170 -21.03 49.05 3.49
C ARG A 170 -22.49 48.79 3.82
N ALA A 171 -22.90 47.53 3.94
CA ALA A 171 -24.27 47.17 4.33
C ALA A 171 -24.59 47.62 5.77
N THR A 172 -23.62 47.56 6.69
CA THR A 172 -23.73 48.11 8.04
C THR A 172 -23.99 49.62 8.02
N ASP A 173 -23.23 50.37 7.22
CA ASP A 173 -23.38 51.83 7.12
C ASP A 173 -24.77 52.22 6.56
N GLU A 174 -25.21 51.56 5.48
CA GLU A 174 -26.54 51.78 4.89
C GLU A 174 -27.67 51.41 5.87
N THR A 175 -27.53 50.31 6.62
CA THR A 175 -28.53 49.89 7.60
C THR A 175 -28.59 50.86 8.79
N ASN A 176 -27.46 51.37 9.25
CA ASN A 176 -27.39 52.41 10.29
C ASN A 176 -28.03 53.73 9.82
N ALA A 177 -27.78 54.14 8.58
CA ALA A 177 -28.43 55.31 7.98
C ALA A 177 -29.96 55.12 7.90
N GLY A 178 -30.41 53.94 7.44
CA GLY A 178 -31.83 53.57 7.43
C GLY A 178 -32.46 53.60 8.83
N ALA A 179 -31.77 53.05 9.84
CA ALA A 179 -32.24 53.06 11.22
C ALA A 179 -32.38 54.49 11.79
N ALA A 180 -31.48 55.39 11.42
CA ALA A 180 -31.57 56.80 11.78
C ALA A 180 -32.79 57.49 11.14
N ILE A 181 -33.08 57.21 9.86
CA ILE A 181 -34.26 57.73 9.15
C ILE A 181 -35.56 57.23 9.80
N VAL A 182 -35.63 55.94 10.13
CA VAL A 182 -36.79 55.33 10.81
C VAL A 182 -37.00 55.97 12.19
N ARG A 183 -35.93 56.16 12.98
CA ARG A 183 -36.01 56.83 14.28
C ARG A 183 -36.50 58.28 14.15
N SER A 184 -36.02 59.01 13.14
CA SER A 184 -36.48 60.37 12.86
C SER A 184 -37.96 60.39 12.44
N SER A 185 -38.40 59.40 11.66
CA SER A 185 -39.79 59.27 11.22
C SER A 185 -40.74 58.99 12.39
N ALA A 186 -40.34 58.13 13.33
CA ALA A 186 -41.11 57.87 14.56
C ALA A 186 -41.28 59.14 15.40
N GLN A 187 -40.20 59.91 15.56
CA GLN A 187 -40.27 61.21 16.27
C GLN A 187 -41.18 62.22 15.56
N LEU A 188 -41.19 62.22 14.23
CA LEU A 188 -42.07 63.09 13.45
C LEU A 188 -43.54 62.70 13.62
N MET A 189 -43.85 61.40 13.63
CA MET A 189 -45.20 60.89 13.91
C MET A 189 -45.67 61.29 15.31
N GLU A 190 -44.82 61.15 16.33
CA GLU A 190 -45.14 61.59 17.70
C GLU A 190 -45.47 63.09 17.75
N ASN A 191 -44.67 63.92 17.07
CA ASN A 191 -44.93 65.36 16.96
C ASN A 191 -46.26 65.66 16.23
N ILE A 192 -46.62 64.87 15.21
CA ILE A 192 -47.90 65.00 14.51
C ILE A 192 -49.04 64.65 15.46
N ALA A 193 -48.97 63.54 16.19
CA ALA A 193 -49.99 63.14 17.17
C ALA A 193 -50.23 64.23 18.21
N GLN A 194 -49.16 64.83 18.73
CA GLN A 194 -49.25 65.94 19.69
C GLN A 194 -49.91 67.19 19.08
N ARG A 195 -49.57 67.54 17.83
CA ARG A 195 -50.17 68.68 17.13
C ARG A 195 -51.65 68.45 16.81
N VAL A 196 -52.02 67.26 16.37
CA VAL A 196 -53.43 66.89 16.10
C VAL A 196 -54.23 66.94 17.40
N THR A 197 -53.69 66.39 18.50
CA THR A 197 -54.32 66.45 19.83
C THR A 197 -54.54 67.90 20.29
N THR A 198 -53.53 68.76 20.17
CA THR A 198 -53.65 70.18 20.52
C THR A 198 -54.69 70.91 19.67
N THR A 199 -54.76 70.57 18.38
CA THR A 199 -55.76 71.13 17.47
C THR A 199 -57.17 70.65 17.85
N SER A 200 -57.33 69.37 18.18
CA SER A 200 -58.60 68.79 18.66
C SER A 200 -59.11 69.52 19.91
N THR A 201 -58.26 69.77 20.89
CA THR A 201 -58.61 70.56 22.09
C THR A 201 -59.06 71.98 21.74
N SER A 202 -58.41 72.63 20.77
CA SER A 202 -58.77 73.98 20.35
C SER A 202 -60.13 74.03 19.64
N VAL A 203 -60.41 73.04 18.79
CA VAL A 203 -61.71 72.90 18.10
C VAL A 203 -62.82 72.53 19.10
N ALA A 204 -62.54 71.67 20.09
CA ALA A 204 -63.46 71.38 21.18
C ALA A 204 -63.81 72.64 21.99
N GLY A 205 -62.81 73.49 22.27
CA GLY A 205 -63.04 74.79 22.91
C GLY A 205 -63.87 75.76 22.05
N LEU A 206 -63.78 75.69 20.72
CA LEU A 206 -64.67 76.44 19.82
C LEU A 206 -66.11 75.92 19.91
N GLY A 207 -66.30 74.60 20.03
CA GLY A 207 -67.60 73.98 20.30
C GLY A 207 -68.23 74.50 21.59
N GLU A 208 -67.46 74.53 22.69
CA GLU A 208 -67.94 75.06 23.98
C GLU A 208 -68.30 76.55 23.92
N ARG A 209 -67.49 77.37 23.25
CA ARG A 209 -67.82 78.79 23.02
C ARG A 209 -69.07 78.96 22.16
N SER A 210 -69.29 78.07 21.19
CA SER A 210 -70.49 78.08 20.35
C SER A 210 -71.73 77.71 21.17
N ASP A 211 -71.63 76.75 22.10
CA ASP A 211 -72.70 76.43 23.06
C ASP A 211 -73.07 77.65 23.94
N GLN A 212 -72.08 78.39 24.43
CA GLN A 212 -72.30 79.63 25.18
C GLN A 212 -73.00 80.69 24.33
N ILE A 213 -72.60 80.88 23.07
CA ILE A 213 -73.26 81.83 22.17
C ILE A 213 -74.69 81.39 21.86
N GLY A 214 -74.94 80.09 21.66
CA GLY A 214 -76.28 79.54 21.48
C GLY A 214 -77.21 79.83 22.66
N ALA A 215 -76.72 79.68 23.90
CA ALA A 215 -77.47 80.03 25.10
C ALA A 215 -77.80 81.53 25.18
N ILE A 216 -76.86 82.41 24.79
CA ILE A 216 -77.09 83.86 24.71
C ILE A 216 -78.12 84.18 23.62
N ALA A 217 -78.01 83.58 22.43
CA ALA A 217 -78.94 83.78 21.34
C ALA A 217 -80.38 83.37 21.73
N GLY A 218 -80.55 82.25 22.42
CA GLY A 218 -81.84 81.83 22.99
C GLY A 218 -82.37 82.82 24.03
N THR A 219 -81.51 83.36 24.90
CA THR A 219 -81.92 84.41 25.86
C THR A 219 -82.37 85.69 25.15
N ILE A 220 -81.70 86.08 24.06
CA ILE A 220 -82.11 87.25 23.26
C ILE A 220 -83.44 86.99 22.54
N GLU A 221 -83.66 85.77 22.04
CA GLU A 221 -84.94 85.36 21.47
C GLU A 221 -86.06 85.48 22.51
N ASP A 222 -85.85 84.96 23.72
CA ASP A 222 -86.80 85.09 24.84
C ASP A 222 -87.10 86.55 25.19
N ILE A 223 -86.07 87.42 25.21
CA ILE A 223 -86.25 88.87 25.45
C ILE A 223 -87.02 89.52 24.30
N ALA A 224 -86.72 89.16 23.05
CA ALA A 224 -87.42 89.69 21.89
C ALA A 224 -88.90 89.28 21.90
N ASP A 225 -89.21 88.03 22.23
CA ASP A 225 -90.59 87.54 22.34
C ASP A 225 -91.34 88.21 23.52
N GLN A 226 -90.68 88.43 24.65
CA GLN A 226 -91.23 89.22 25.75
C GLN A 226 -91.48 90.67 25.34
N THR A 227 -90.54 91.28 24.61
CA THR A 227 -90.65 92.66 24.10
C THR A 227 -91.79 92.78 23.09
N ASN A 228 -91.97 91.77 22.23
CA ASN A 228 -93.06 91.68 21.27
C ASN A 228 -94.42 91.61 22.00
N LEU A 229 -94.53 90.80 23.05
CA LEU A 229 -95.71 90.71 23.91
C LEU A 229 -96.00 92.01 24.65
N LEU A 230 -94.98 92.67 25.20
CA LEU A 230 -95.12 93.97 25.87
C LEU A 230 -95.56 95.06 24.89
N ALA A 231 -94.97 95.09 23.69
CA ALA A 231 -95.33 96.03 22.63
C ALA A 231 -96.76 95.81 22.14
N LEU A 232 -97.20 94.55 21.99
CA LEU A 232 -98.57 94.21 21.66
C LEU A 232 -99.54 94.72 22.73
N ASN A 233 -99.25 94.50 24.01
CA ASN A 233 -100.06 95.00 25.12
C ASN A 233 -100.12 96.54 25.13
N ALA A 234 -98.99 97.21 24.86
CA ALA A 234 -98.92 98.66 24.75
C ALA A 234 -99.72 99.21 23.55
N ALA A 235 -99.67 98.54 22.40
CA ALA A 235 -100.44 98.90 21.20
C ALA A 235 -101.95 98.76 21.46
N ILE A 236 -102.37 97.69 22.15
CA ILE A 236 -103.76 97.48 22.58
C ILE A 236 -104.22 98.63 23.50
N GLU A 237 -103.42 98.99 24.51
CA GLU A 237 -103.81 100.04 25.46
C GLU A 237 -103.77 101.45 24.84
N ALA A 238 -102.85 101.70 23.89
CA ALA A 238 -102.80 102.93 23.10
C ALA A 238 -104.03 103.08 22.18
N ALA A 239 -104.49 101.98 21.56
CA ALA A 239 -105.75 101.96 20.81
C ALA A 239 -106.97 102.23 21.72
N ARG A 240 -106.91 101.79 22.97
CA ARG A 240 -107.95 101.99 23.99
C ARG A 240 -108.06 103.45 24.48
N ALA A 241 -106.96 104.20 24.47
CA ALA A 241 -106.90 105.61 24.84
C ALA A 241 -107.42 106.59 23.76
N GLY A 242 -107.69 106.12 22.54
CA GLY A 242 -108.26 106.96 21.46
C GLY A 242 -107.29 108.00 20.89
N GLU A 243 -107.76 109.23 20.61
CA GLU A 243 -106.96 110.29 19.96
C GLU A 243 -105.72 110.72 20.77
N THR A 244 -105.76 110.66 22.12
CA THR A 244 -104.60 110.96 22.98
C THR A 244 -103.51 109.87 22.96
N GLY A 245 -103.84 108.66 22.49
CA GLY A 245 -102.94 107.50 22.42
C GLY A 245 -102.21 107.30 21.08
N ARG A 246 -102.54 108.07 20.03
CA ARG A 246 -101.98 107.88 18.66
C ARG A 246 -100.46 107.90 18.61
N GLY A 247 -99.80 108.80 19.35
CA GLY A 247 -98.34 108.86 19.42
C GLY A 247 -97.73 107.61 20.07
N PHE A 248 -98.39 107.05 21.08
CA PHE A 248 -97.97 105.82 21.75
C PHE A 248 -98.21 104.58 20.88
N ALA A 249 -99.30 104.52 20.12
CA ALA A 249 -99.59 103.41 19.22
C ALA A 249 -98.51 103.24 18.14
N VAL A 250 -98.05 104.33 17.54
CA VAL A 250 -96.96 104.31 16.54
C VAL A 250 -95.65 103.78 17.15
N VAL A 251 -95.32 104.20 18.38
CA VAL A 251 -94.13 103.71 19.07
C VAL A 251 -94.28 102.22 19.41
N ALA A 252 -95.45 101.78 19.86
CA ALA A 252 -95.70 100.37 20.19
C ALA A 252 -95.60 99.46 18.96
N ASP A 253 -96.14 99.87 17.80
CA ASP A 253 -96.01 99.13 16.54
C ASP A 253 -94.55 99.06 16.05
N GLU A 254 -93.77 100.15 16.21
CA GLU A 254 -92.35 100.17 15.85
C GLU A 254 -91.52 99.24 16.77
N VAL A 255 -91.80 99.24 18.08
CA VAL A 255 -91.16 98.31 19.03
C VAL A 255 -91.54 96.86 18.71
N ARG A 256 -92.79 96.60 18.31
CA ARG A 256 -93.26 95.27 17.89
C ARG A 256 -92.53 94.79 16.64
N ALA A 257 -92.43 95.64 15.62
CA ALA A 257 -91.69 95.33 14.39
C ALA A 257 -90.19 95.11 14.65
N LEU A 258 -89.60 95.87 15.58
CA LEU A 258 -88.21 95.68 16.01
C LEU A 258 -88.02 94.33 16.75
N ALA A 259 -88.96 93.97 17.62
CA ALA A 259 -88.96 92.69 18.32
C ALA A 259 -89.07 91.50 17.35
N GLU A 260 -90.01 91.53 16.40
CA GLU A 260 -90.13 90.50 15.34
C GLU A 260 -88.88 90.40 14.45
N ARG A 261 -88.24 91.52 14.13
CA ARG A 261 -86.94 91.53 13.43
C ARG A 261 -85.83 90.90 14.27
N THR A 262 -85.85 91.14 15.59
CA THR A 262 -84.87 90.59 16.53
C THR A 262 -85.04 89.08 16.66
N THR A 263 -86.26 88.57 16.89
CA THR A 263 -86.57 87.12 16.94
C THR A 263 -86.12 86.38 15.66
N ARG A 264 -86.35 86.96 14.48
CA ARG A 264 -85.90 86.36 13.22
C ARG A 264 -84.38 86.33 13.11
N ALA A 265 -83.70 87.43 13.47
CA ALA A 265 -82.24 87.48 13.45
C ALA A 265 -81.63 86.48 14.45
N THR A 266 -82.20 86.32 15.65
CA THR A 266 -81.74 85.31 16.62
C THR A 266 -81.96 83.89 16.14
N LYS A 267 -83.05 83.59 15.42
CA LYS A 267 -83.25 82.25 14.80
C LYS A 267 -82.22 81.95 13.72
N GLU A 268 -81.87 82.94 12.89
CA GLU A 268 -80.79 82.79 11.92
C GLU A 268 -79.43 82.55 12.60
N ILE A 269 -79.16 83.26 13.71
CA ILE A 269 -77.97 83.04 14.54
C ILE A 269 -77.97 81.64 15.16
N ASP A 270 -79.10 81.19 15.74
CA ASP A 270 -79.23 79.84 16.33
C ASP A 270 -78.96 78.74 15.30
N ALA A 271 -79.48 78.89 14.08
CA ALA A 271 -79.21 77.95 12.98
C ALA A 271 -77.71 77.92 12.61
N MET A 272 -77.06 79.09 12.53
CA MET A 272 -75.61 79.16 12.28
C MET A 272 -74.79 78.52 13.41
N ILE A 273 -75.15 78.77 14.68
CA ILE A 273 -74.48 78.18 15.84
C ILE A 273 -74.62 76.65 15.85
N LYS A 274 -75.81 76.13 15.53
CA LYS A 274 -76.02 74.67 15.39
C LYS A 274 -75.17 74.05 14.28
N SER A 275 -74.98 74.75 13.15
CA SER A 275 -74.05 74.31 12.10
C SER A 275 -72.62 74.25 12.62
N ILE A 276 -72.15 75.32 13.28
CA ILE A 276 -70.80 75.39 13.87
C ILE A 276 -70.58 74.27 14.91
N GLN A 277 -71.57 74.00 15.77
CA GLN A 277 -71.53 72.91 16.74
C GLN A 277 -71.42 71.53 16.06
N SER A 278 -72.15 71.32 14.97
CA SER A 278 -72.09 70.06 14.20
C SER A 278 -70.72 69.88 13.55
N GLU A 279 -70.24 70.91 12.84
CA GLU A 279 -68.95 70.91 12.15
C GLU A 279 -67.78 70.74 13.12
N THR A 280 -67.83 71.38 14.30
CA THR A 280 -66.80 71.21 15.34
C THR A 280 -66.80 69.80 15.92
N ARG A 281 -67.96 69.15 16.13
CA ARG A 281 -68.01 67.74 16.57
C ARG A 281 -67.45 66.78 15.52
N GLU A 282 -67.79 66.96 14.25
CA GLU A 282 -67.22 66.15 13.17
C GLU A 282 -65.70 66.35 13.08
N ALA A 283 -65.22 67.58 13.17
CA ALA A 283 -63.79 67.88 13.16
C ALA A 283 -63.04 67.23 14.34
N VAL A 284 -63.60 67.25 15.56
CA VAL A 284 -63.02 66.56 16.73
C VAL A 284 -63.00 65.04 16.50
N GLY A 285 -64.05 64.45 15.94
CA GLY A 285 -64.11 63.04 15.59
C GLY A 285 -63.02 62.64 14.59
N ALA A 286 -62.90 63.36 13.48
CA ALA A 286 -61.87 63.13 12.47
C ALA A 286 -60.45 63.32 13.03
N MET A 287 -60.24 64.28 13.94
CA MET A 287 -58.96 64.45 14.62
C MET A 287 -58.64 63.28 15.56
N SER A 288 -59.63 62.73 16.26
CA SER A 288 -59.44 61.54 17.10
C SER A 288 -59.04 60.32 16.27
N GLU A 289 -59.69 60.10 15.12
CA GLU A 289 -59.28 59.05 14.17
C GLU A 289 -57.87 59.30 13.62
N GLY A 290 -57.53 60.56 13.33
CA GLY A 290 -56.18 60.95 12.90
C GLY A 290 -55.10 60.63 13.93
N VAL A 291 -55.36 60.84 15.23
CA VAL A 291 -54.43 60.45 16.31
C VAL A 291 -54.24 58.94 16.34
N GLU A 292 -55.31 58.16 16.21
CA GLU A 292 -55.23 56.69 16.19
C GLU A 292 -54.40 56.18 14.99
N GLN A 293 -54.61 56.74 13.80
CA GLN A 293 -53.81 56.37 12.62
C GLN A 293 -52.33 56.71 12.78
N VAL A 294 -52.00 57.85 13.41
CA VAL A 294 -50.62 58.22 13.68
C VAL A 294 -49.98 57.26 14.70
N ASN A 295 -50.71 56.87 15.75
CA ASN A 295 -50.23 55.89 16.73
C ASN A 295 -49.90 54.54 16.07
N GLN A 296 -50.76 54.07 15.15
CA GLN A 296 -50.50 52.87 14.37
C GLN A 296 -49.27 53.04 13.46
N GLY A 297 -49.13 54.19 12.80
CA GLY A 297 -47.94 54.53 12.01
C GLY A 297 -46.65 54.54 12.82
N THR A 298 -46.68 55.07 14.06
CA THR A 298 -45.55 55.03 15.00
C THR A 298 -45.18 53.59 15.36
N ALA A 299 -46.17 52.73 15.64
CA ALA A 299 -45.94 51.32 15.96
C ALA A 299 -45.27 50.57 14.80
N GLU A 300 -45.74 50.75 13.56
CA GLU A 300 -45.13 50.14 12.36
C GLU A 300 -43.71 50.67 12.09
N THR A 301 -43.48 51.94 12.36
CA THR A 301 -42.13 52.54 12.26
C THR A 301 -41.19 51.93 13.30
N CYS A 302 -41.66 51.69 14.52
CA CYS A 302 -40.88 51.03 15.57
C CYS A 302 -40.52 49.59 15.18
N ARG A 303 -41.49 48.81 14.68
CA ARG A 303 -41.26 47.45 14.15
C ARG A 303 -40.24 47.42 13.01
N SER A 304 -40.27 48.42 12.12
CA SER A 304 -39.27 48.56 11.06
C SER A 304 -37.87 48.81 11.62
N GLY A 305 -37.75 49.57 12.71
CA GLY A 305 -36.50 49.80 13.43
C GLY A 305 -35.93 48.53 14.07
N GLU A 306 -36.78 47.70 14.66
CA GLU A 306 -36.39 46.39 15.22
C GLU A 306 -35.88 45.45 14.12
N ALA A 307 -36.54 45.42 12.96
CA ALA A 307 -36.10 44.61 11.82
C ALA A 307 -34.71 45.03 11.31
N LEU A 308 -34.45 46.34 11.23
CA LEU A 308 -33.12 46.87 10.86
C LEU A 308 -32.05 46.50 11.90
N ALA A 309 -32.39 46.51 13.20
CA ALA A 309 -31.49 46.05 14.24
C ALA A 309 -31.15 44.56 14.11
N GLY A 310 -32.13 43.72 13.76
CA GLY A 310 -31.90 42.30 13.44
C GLY A 310 -30.98 42.10 12.23
N ILE A 311 -31.13 42.91 11.19
CA ILE A 311 -30.24 42.90 10.01
C ILE A 311 -28.79 43.24 10.42
N LEU A 312 -28.58 44.26 11.26
CA LEU A 312 -27.25 44.62 11.76
C LEU A 312 -26.57 43.45 12.50
N THR A 313 -27.32 42.72 13.34
CA THR A 313 -26.78 41.52 14.02
C THR A 313 -26.33 40.47 13.01
N MET A 314 -27.13 40.17 11.98
CA MET A 314 -26.78 39.20 10.95
C MET A 314 -25.55 39.63 10.14
N ILE A 315 -25.39 40.92 9.84
CA ILE A 315 -24.21 41.44 9.12
C ILE A 315 -22.94 41.30 9.97
N ASN A 316 -23.03 41.55 11.28
CA ASN A 316 -21.89 41.36 12.20
C ASN A 316 -21.47 39.88 12.26
N ASP A 317 -22.44 38.97 12.37
CA ASP A 317 -22.17 37.52 12.38
C ASP A 317 -21.53 37.06 11.06
N LEU A 318 -22.01 37.58 9.92
CA LEU A 318 -21.41 37.32 8.61
C LEU A 318 -19.96 37.80 8.55
N THR A 319 -19.66 38.98 9.09
CA THR A 319 -18.30 39.54 9.10
C THR A 319 -17.34 38.66 9.91
N MET A 320 -17.79 38.14 11.06
CA MET A 320 -17.00 37.19 11.84
C MET A 320 -16.72 35.88 11.09
N GLN A 321 -17.74 35.33 10.40
CA GLN A 321 -17.58 34.12 9.60
C GLN A 321 -16.59 34.32 8.44
N LEU A 322 -16.67 35.47 7.75
CA LEU A 322 -15.75 35.81 6.67
C LEU A 322 -14.30 35.92 7.17
N SER A 323 -14.09 36.47 8.36
CA SER A 323 -12.76 36.51 8.99
C SER A 323 -12.23 35.09 9.26
N GLN A 324 -13.07 34.18 9.73
CA GLN A 324 -12.67 32.78 9.99
C GLN A 324 -12.32 32.05 8.69
N ILE A 325 -13.10 32.25 7.62
CA ILE A 325 -12.83 31.65 6.31
C ILE A 325 -11.51 32.19 5.73
N ALA A 326 -11.25 33.49 5.86
CA ALA A 326 -9.99 34.08 5.43
C ALA A 326 -8.79 33.48 6.16
N THR A 327 -8.85 33.34 7.48
CA THR A 327 -7.80 32.68 8.27
C THR A 327 -7.60 31.23 7.85
N ALA A 328 -8.68 30.46 7.67
CA ALA A 328 -8.58 29.07 7.20
C ALA A 328 -7.93 28.96 5.81
N ALA A 329 -8.21 29.91 4.91
CA ALA A 329 -7.57 29.96 3.59
C ALA A 329 -6.07 30.31 3.67
N GLU A 330 -5.66 31.17 4.61
CA GLU A 330 -4.24 31.44 4.88
C GLU A 330 -3.52 30.20 5.44
N GLU A 331 -4.14 29.49 6.39
CA GLU A 331 -3.61 28.22 6.92
C GLU A 331 -3.48 27.17 5.81
N GLN A 332 -4.49 27.03 4.95
CA GLN A 332 -4.46 26.12 3.81
C GLN A 332 -3.32 26.46 2.85
N THR A 333 -3.05 27.75 2.63
CA THR A 333 -1.91 28.22 1.81
C THR A 333 -0.58 27.81 2.46
N ALA A 334 -0.42 27.97 3.77
CA ALA A 334 0.78 27.55 4.49
C ALA A 334 1.01 26.03 4.42
N THR A 335 -0.03 25.22 4.66
CA THR A 335 0.05 23.76 4.51
C THR A 335 0.40 23.35 3.08
N THR A 336 -0.11 24.08 2.09
CA THR A 336 0.22 23.83 0.68
C THR A 336 1.71 24.06 0.40
N HIS A 337 2.32 25.08 0.99
CA HIS A 337 3.77 25.29 0.88
C HIS A 337 4.58 24.16 1.52
N GLU A 338 4.13 23.62 2.66
CA GLU A 338 4.75 22.45 3.29
C GLU A 338 4.64 21.21 2.38
N ILE A 339 3.49 21.00 1.75
CA ILE A 339 3.30 19.91 0.77
C ILE A 339 4.28 20.06 -0.40
N THR A 340 4.44 21.27 -0.94
CA THR A 340 5.40 21.52 -2.03
C THR A 340 6.84 21.21 -1.60
N SER A 341 7.24 21.55 -0.37
CA SER A 341 8.56 21.19 0.18
C SER A 341 8.70 19.67 0.36
N ASN A 342 7.66 19.03 0.91
CA ASN A 342 7.25 17.62 0.76
C ASN A 342 7.78 16.96 -0.51
N ILE A 343 7.25 17.48 -1.62
CA ILE A 343 7.42 16.92 -2.95
C ILE A 343 8.85 17.12 -3.47
N GLN A 344 9.49 18.24 -3.14
CA GLN A 344 10.89 18.46 -3.48
C GLN A 344 11.81 17.43 -2.80
N MET A 345 11.55 17.12 -1.52
CA MET A 345 12.27 16.06 -0.82
C MET A 345 12.02 14.69 -1.43
N ILE A 346 10.77 14.35 -1.77
CA ILE A 346 10.42 13.10 -2.46
C ILE A 346 11.18 13.00 -3.79
N THR A 347 11.20 14.07 -4.58
CA THR A 347 11.91 14.11 -5.87
C THR A 347 13.41 13.85 -5.71
N SER A 348 14.02 14.41 -4.66
CA SER A 348 15.42 14.16 -4.31
C SER A 348 15.68 12.68 -3.98
N VAL A 349 14.80 12.07 -3.18
CA VAL A 349 14.89 10.63 -2.83
C VAL A 349 14.71 9.76 -4.07
N VAL A 350 13.76 10.08 -4.95
CA VAL A 350 13.55 9.36 -6.21
C VAL A 350 14.81 9.40 -7.08
N ASN A 351 15.43 10.58 -7.24
CA ASN A 351 16.68 10.71 -8.00
C ASN A 351 17.80 9.86 -7.38
N SER A 352 17.93 9.85 -6.05
CA SER A 352 18.90 9.00 -5.34
C SER A 352 18.63 7.51 -5.52
N ASN A 353 17.35 7.09 -5.56
CA ASN A 353 16.96 5.72 -5.83
C ASN A 353 17.30 5.30 -7.27
N VAL A 354 17.06 6.16 -8.26
CA VAL A 354 17.43 5.90 -9.66
C VAL A 354 18.95 5.75 -9.81
N GLU A 355 19.73 6.59 -9.13
CA GLU A 355 21.19 6.48 -9.11
C GLU A 355 21.64 5.17 -8.44
N SER A 356 21.08 4.84 -7.27
CA SER A 356 21.35 3.58 -6.56
C SER A 356 21.01 2.36 -7.40
N ALA A 357 19.92 2.43 -8.17
CA ALA A 357 19.51 1.37 -9.08
C ALA A 357 20.52 1.21 -10.23
N ARG A 358 21.03 2.31 -10.80
CA ARG A 358 22.09 2.26 -11.82
C ARG A 358 23.39 1.66 -11.27
N ASN A 359 23.80 2.05 -10.07
CA ASN A 359 24.99 1.52 -9.41
C ASN A 359 24.86 0.02 -9.12
N THR A 360 23.69 -0.42 -8.65
CA THR A 360 23.39 -1.84 -8.41
C THR A 360 23.40 -2.64 -9.72
N ARG A 361 22.86 -2.11 -10.81
CA ARG A 361 22.92 -2.74 -12.15
C ARG A 361 24.37 -2.90 -12.63
N ALA A 362 25.21 -1.88 -12.43
CA ALA A 362 26.63 -1.96 -12.79
C ALA A 362 27.39 -3.00 -11.93
N ALA A 363 27.11 -3.06 -10.63
CA ALA A 363 27.73 -4.01 -9.72
C ALA A 363 27.31 -5.46 -10.01
N THR A 364 26.02 -5.70 -10.24
CA THR A 364 25.50 -7.02 -10.63
C THR A 364 26.07 -7.47 -11.97
N GLY A 365 26.18 -6.58 -12.97
CA GLY A 365 26.84 -6.90 -14.23
C GLY A 365 28.30 -7.35 -14.06
N LYS A 366 29.07 -6.69 -13.18
CA LYS A 366 30.44 -7.13 -12.84
C LYS A 366 30.47 -8.47 -12.11
N LEU A 367 29.53 -8.71 -11.20
CA LEU A 367 29.44 -9.99 -10.49
C LEU A 367 29.13 -11.15 -11.44
N VAL A 368 28.24 -10.98 -12.42
CA VAL A 368 27.99 -12.00 -13.46
C VAL A 368 29.29 -12.34 -14.18
N GLN A 369 30.06 -11.33 -14.60
CA GLN A 369 31.34 -11.53 -15.26
C GLN A 369 32.32 -12.34 -14.38
N GLN A 370 32.45 -11.98 -13.09
CA GLN A 370 33.33 -12.70 -12.16
C GLN A 370 32.89 -14.14 -11.93
N VAL A 371 31.58 -14.40 -11.85
CA VAL A 371 31.02 -15.76 -11.74
C VAL A 371 31.30 -16.57 -13.00
N ASP A 372 31.22 -15.96 -14.18
CA ASP A 372 31.60 -16.61 -15.44
C ASP A 372 33.10 -16.92 -15.51
N GLU A 373 33.97 -15.99 -15.12
CA GLU A 373 35.43 -16.20 -15.04
C GLU A 373 35.80 -17.31 -14.03
N LEU A 374 35.18 -17.33 -12.85
CA LEU A 374 35.38 -18.38 -11.86
C LEU A 374 34.99 -19.75 -12.40
N HIS A 375 33.85 -19.84 -13.08
CA HIS A 375 33.39 -21.07 -13.70
C HIS A 375 34.33 -21.54 -14.81
N GLU A 376 34.87 -20.63 -15.62
CA GLU A 376 35.85 -20.96 -16.66
C GLU A 376 37.14 -21.53 -16.05
N LEU A 377 37.67 -20.90 -15.00
CA LEU A 377 38.88 -21.34 -14.30
C LEU A 377 38.79 -22.77 -13.76
N VAL A 378 37.61 -23.17 -13.26
CA VAL A 378 37.42 -24.52 -12.71
C VAL A 378 36.92 -25.55 -13.72
N SER A 379 36.46 -25.11 -14.90
CA SER A 379 35.90 -26.01 -15.93
C SER A 379 36.91 -26.97 -16.56
N HIS A 380 38.21 -26.69 -16.41
CA HIS A 380 39.29 -27.55 -16.86
C HIS A 380 39.47 -28.80 -15.98
N PHE A 381 39.03 -28.76 -14.72
CA PHE A 381 39.14 -29.89 -13.82
C PHE A 381 38.12 -30.98 -14.18
N GLN A 382 38.62 -32.18 -14.47
CA GLN A 382 37.79 -33.35 -14.68
C GLN A 382 37.46 -33.95 -13.31
N LEU A 383 36.18 -33.89 -12.94
CA LEU A 383 35.69 -34.43 -11.68
C LEU A 383 35.43 -35.93 -11.79
N SER A 384 35.48 -36.64 -10.67
CA SER A 384 35.05 -38.04 -10.70
C SER A 384 33.58 -38.12 -11.00
N ASP A 385 33.20 -39.20 -11.68
CA ASP A 385 31.82 -39.57 -11.87
C ASP A 385 31.05 -39.50 -10.55
N ALA A 386 29.81 -39.01 -10.65
CA ALA A 386 28.88 -38.90 -9.54
C ALA A 386 28.65 -40.28 -8.87
N MET A 387 28.70 -41.36 -9.65
CA MET A 387 28.53 -42.73 -9.20
C MET A 387 29.55 -43.66 -9.85
N VAL A 388 30.20 -44.50 -9.04
CA VAL A 388 31.13 -45.54 -9.52
C VAL A 388 30.60 -46.91 -9.12
N TRP A 389 30.52 -47.82 -10.09
CA TRP A 389 30.09 -49.20 -9.84
C TRP A 389 31.17 -49.98 -9.08
N ASP A 390 30.74 -50.73 -8.07
CA ASP A 390 31.58 -51.59 -7.22
C ASP A 390 30.84 -52.91 -6.94
N PRO A 391 31.55 -54.05 -6.75
CA PRO A 391 30.91 -55.35 -6.48
C PRO A 391 29.95 -55.37 -5.28
N SER A 392 30.06 -54.42 -4.35
CA SER A 392 29.09 -54.25 -3.25
C SER A 392 27.69 -53.85 -3.71
N TYR A 393 27.49 -53.47 -4.97
CA TYR A 393 26.17 -53.24 -5.58
C TYR A 393 25.61 -54.47 -6.28
N ALA A 394 26.42 -55.48 -6.59
CA ALA A 394 25.97 -56.66 -7.31
C ALA A 394 24.86 -57.40 -6.55
N THR A 395 23.74 -57.64 -7.23
CA THR A 395 22.56 -58.35 -6.73
C THR A 395 22.68 -59.86 -6.92
N THR A 396 23.69 -60.34 -7.65
CA THR A 396 23.86 -61.73 -8.12
C THR A 396 22.98 -62.13 -9.30
N ILE A 397 22.13 -61.23 -9.78
CA ILE A 397 21.33 -61.36 -11.00
C ILE A 397 22.01 -60.50 -12.07
N ASN A 398 22.74 -61.12 -12.99
CA ASN A 398 23.60 -60.44 -13.96
C ASN A 398 22.83 -59.46 -14.83
N THR A 399 21.61 -59.84 -15.21
CA THR A 399 20.73 -59.00 -16.03
C THR A 399 20.36 -57.68 -15.33
N PHE A 400 20.09 -57.70 -14.02
CA PHE A 400 19.82 -56.49 -13.24
C PHE A 400 21.10 -55.72 -12.94
N ASP A 401 22.21 -56.40 -12.65
CA ASP A 401 23.50 -55.73 -12.45
C ASP A 401 23.95 -54.94 -13.70
N ASP A 402 23.71 -55.45 -14.90
CA ASP A 402 23.98 -54.73 -16.14
C ASP A 402 23.00 -53.57 -16.38
N GLN A 403 21.75 -53.70 -15.91
CA GLN A 403 20.79 -52.59 -15.95
C GLN A 403 21.18 -51.48 -14.96
N HIS A 404 21.63 -51.83 -13.76
CA HIS A 404 22.12 -50.87 -12.76
C HIS A 404 23.36 -50.12 -13.26
N LYS A 405 24.33 -50.79 -13.89
CA LYS A 405 25.50 -50.12 -14.48
C LYS A 405 25.09 -49.05 -15.51
N LYS A 406 24.04 -49.30 -16.29
CA LYS A 406 23.50 -48.32 -17.24
C LYS A 406 22.84 -47.14 -16.53
N LEU A 407 22.11 -47.36 -15.43
CA LEU A 407 21.57 -46.28 -14.59
C LEU A 407 22.69 -45.41 -14.01
N PHE A 408 23.76 -46.01 -13.49
CA PHE A 408 24.95 -45.29 -13.02
C PHE A 408 25.53 -44.40 -14.13
N ALA A 409 25.70 -44.96 -15.34
CA ALA A 409 26.23 -44.22 -16.49
C ALA A 409 25.32 -43.05 -16.89
N MET A 410 23.99 -43.20 -16.86
CA MET A 410 23.06 -42.12 -17.20
C MET A 410 23.03 -41.02 -16.13
N ILE A 411 23.17 -41.36 -14.83
CA ILE A 411 23.30 -40.36 -13.76
C ILE A 411 24.62 -39.59 -13.90
N ASN A 412 25.72 -40.27 -14.25
CA ASN A 412 27.00 -39.60 -14.53
C ASN A 412 26.90 -38.69 -15.76
N GLU A 413 26.24 -39.14 -16.83
CA GLU A 413 25.98 -38.32 -18.01
C GLU A 413 25.18 -37.05 -17.65
N LEU A 414 24.18 -37.17 -16.77
CA LEU A 414 23.40 -36.02 -16.28
C LEU A 414 24.26 -35.06 -15.48
N SER A 415 25.07 -35.57 -14.54
CA SER A 415 26.00 -34.76 -13.74
C SER A 415 27.01 -34.00 -14.61
N GLN A 416 27.59 -34.67 -15.61
CA GLN A 416 28.53 -34.04 -16.55
C GLN A 416 27.83 -32.99 -17.43
N ALA A 417 26.59 -33.27 -17.89
CA ALA A 417 25.82 -32.30 -18.67
C ALA A 417 25.53 -31.02 -17.87
N MET A 418 25.27 -31.16 -16.56
CA MET A 418 25.09 -30.04 -15.64
C MET A 418 26.40 -29.27 -15.40
N GLN A 419 27.51 -29.97 -15.19
CA GLN A 419 28.83 -29.35 -14.97
C GLN A 419 29.36 -28.57 -16.18
N HIS A 420 29.11 -29.06 -17.41
CA HIS A 420 29.63 -28.46 -18.62
C HIS A 420 28.72 -27.39 -19.24
N LYS A 421 27.79 -26.81 -18.47
CA LYS A 421 26.83 -25.79 -18.96
C LYS A 421 26.15 -26.19 -20.27
N ARG A 422 25.77 -27.46 -20.42
CA ARG A 422 25.00 -27.87 -21.61
C ARG A 422 23.65 -27.14 -21.63
N SER A 423 23.08 -26.93 -22.82
CA SER A 423 21.80 -26.25 -22.94
C SER A 423 20.71 -26.92 -22.10
N LYS A 424 19.71 -26.13 -21.68
CA LYS A 424 18.52 -26.64 -20.96
C LYS A 424 17.91 -27.86 -21.68
N ASP A 425 17.87 -27.82 -23.01
CA ASP A 425 17.37 -28.91 -23.85
C ASP A 425 18.26 -30.15 -23.78
N ALA A 426 19.59 -29.99 -23.79
CA ALA A 426 20.52 -31.09 -23.67
C ALA A 426 20.41 -31.77 -22.31
N ILE A 427 20.35 -31.01 -21.22
CA ILE A 427 20.15 -31.56 -19.85
C ILE A 427 18.78 -32.25 -19.76
N GLY A 428 17.72 -31.60 -20.27
CA GLY A 428 16.37 -32.17 -20.31
C GLY A 428 16.30 -33.50 -21.08
N SER A 429 17.06 -33.64 -22.18
CA SER A 429 17.13 -34.86 -22.97
C SER A 429 17.81 -36.03 -22.23
N VAL A 430 18.83 -35.75 -21.42
CA VAL A 430 19.49 -36.77 -20.59
C VAL A 430 18.56 -37.21 -19.47
N LEU A 431 17.91 -36.24 -18.80
CA LEU A 431 16.93 -36.54 -17.74
C LEU A 431 15.76 -37.37 -18.26
N GLN A 432 15.24 -37.05 -19.45
CA GLN A 432 14.18 -37.84 -20.10
C GLN A 432 14.61 -39.30 -20.33
N ARG A 433 15.80 -39.53 -20.89
CA ARG A 433 16.34 -40.88 -21.11
C ARG A 433 16.51 -41.65 -19.79
N LEU A 434 16.98 -40.97 -18.74
CA LEU A 434 17.12 -41.58 -17.41
C LEU A 434 15.76 -42.03 -16.86
N ILE A 435 14.72 -41.21 -16.97
CA ILE A 435 13.35 -41.55 -16.54
C ILE A 435 12.81 -42.76 -17.31
N GLU A 436 12.93 -42.75 -18.64
CA GLU A 436 12.45 -43.84 -19.50
C GLU A 436 13.16 -45.16 -19.18
N TYR A 437 14.48 -45.12 -19.03
CA TYR A 437 15.27 -46.30 -18.72
C TYR A 437 14.94 -46.86 -17.33
N THR A 438 14.79 -45.99 -16.34
CA THR A 438 14.39 -46.38 -14.97
C THR A 438 13.03 -47.10 -14.98
N GLY A 439 12.04 -46.57 -15.71
CA GLY A 439 10.74 -47.23 -15.86
C GLY A 439 10.85 -48.61 -16.54
N SER A 440 11.71 -48.75 -17.55
CA SER A 440 11.92 -50.03 -18.23
C SER A 440 12.63 -51.08 -17.36
N HIS A 441 13.53 -50.65 -16.49
CA HIS A 441 14.22 -51.48 -15.52
C HIS A 441 13.25 -52.02 -14.46
N PHE A 442 12.45 -51.14 -13.85
CA PHE A 442 11.39 -51.55 -12.92
C PHE A 442 10.41 -52.53 -13.53
N ALA A 443 9.99 -52.33 -14.78
CA ALA A 443 9.09 -53.26 -15.45
C ALA A 443 9.70 -54.67 -15.59
N ALA A 444 11.03 -54.78 -15.76
CA ALA A 444 11.74 -56.05 -15.84
C ALA A 444 11.80 -56.76 -14.48
N GLU A 445 12.02 -56.01 -13.39
CA GLU A 445 12.01 -56.53 -12.02
C GLU A 445 10.62 -56.99 -11.60
N GLU A 446 9.59 -56.19 -11.87
CA GLU A 446 8.20 -56.54 -11.58
C GLU A 446 7.76 -57.81 -12.30
N GLU A 447 8.20 -57.99 -13.55
CA GLU A 447 7.96 -59.22 -14.30
C GLU A 447 8.71 -60.43 -13.68
N ALA A 448 9.91 -60.23 -13.13
CA ALA A 448 10.63 -61.25 -12.39
C ALA A 448 9.94 -61.60 -11.05
N PHE A 449 9.34 -60.61 -10.37
CA PHE A 449 8.53 -60.82 -9.17
C PHE A 449 7.33 -61.71 -9.46
N ARG A 450 6.58 -61.42 -10.54
CA ARG A 450 5.43 -62.24 -10.97
C ARG A 450 5.82 -63.68 -11.27
N LYS A 451 6.92 -63.88 -12.00
CA LYS A 451 7.40 -65.22 -12.40
C LYS A 451 7.91 -66.06 -11.23
N SER A 452 8.47 -65.43 -10.21
CA SER A 452 9.04 -66.09 -9.04
C SER A 452 8.09 -66.22 -7.84
N GLY A 453 6.93 -65.55 -7.90
CA GLY A 453 6.01 -65.45 -6.76
C GLY A 453 6.63 -64.71 -5.57
N TYR A 454 7.22 -63.54 -5.80
CA TYR A 454 7.85 -62.74 -4.75
C TYR A 454 6.78 -62.19 -3.75
N PRO A 455 6.88 -62.49 -2.44
CA PRO A 455 5.81 -62.18 -1.47
C PRO A 455 5.51 -60.69 -1.27
N GLU A 456 6.48 -59.81 -1.50
CA GLU A 456 6.35 -58.36 -1.29
C GLU A 456 6.15 -57.58 -2.61
N GLU A 457 5.78 -58.27 -3.71
CA GLU A 457 5.61 -57.66 -5.05
C GLU A 457 4.78 -56.35 -5.00
N THR A 458 3.61 -56.37 -4.38
CA THR A 458 2.70 -55.21 -4.36
C THR A 458 3.32 -54.00 -3.64
N ALA A 459 4.02 -54.23 -2.53
CA ALA A 459 4.69 -53.16 -1.80
C ALA A 459 5.85 -52.57 -2.61
N HIS A 460 6.57 -53.42 -3.35
CA HIS A 460 7.70 -53.01 -4.17
C HIS A 460 7.25 -52.20 -5.40
N VAL A 461 6.24 -52.67 -6.13
CA VAL A 461 5.64 -51.95 -7.28
C VAL A 461 5.17 -50.54 -6.86
N GLN A 462 4.66 -50.38 -5.64
CA GLN A 462 4.25 -49.06 -5.15
C GLN A 462 5.45 -48.12 -4.97
N GLN A 463 6.59 -48.62 -4.46
CA GLN A 463 7.81 -47.81 -4.34
C GLN A 463 8.34 -47.34 -5.70
N HIS A 464 8.29 -48.22 -6.73
CA HIS A 464 8.65 -47.85 -8.10
C HIS A 464 7.79 -46.70 -8.64
N ARG A 465 6.46 -46.80 -8.46
CA ARG A 465 5.51 -45.76 -8.89
C ARG A 465 5.74 -44.43 -8.19
N ASP A 466 6.04 -44.46 -6.90
CA ASP A 466 6.27 -43.26 -6.10
C ASP A 466 7.54 -42.51 -6.53
N LEU A 467 8.59 -43.23 -6.90
CA LEU A 467 9.79 -42.60 -7.47
C LEU A 467 9.51 -41.99 -8.84
N VAL A 468 8.96 -42.77 -9.77
CA VAL A 468 8.74 -42.31 -11.16
C VAL A 468 7.91 -41.02 -11.15
N ARG A 469 6.91 -40.94 -10.27
CA ARG A 469 6.12 -39.72 -10.05
C ARG A 469 6.98 -38.53 -9.59
N GLN A 470 7.82 -38.70 -8.57
CA GLN A 470 8.68 -37.61 -8.06
C GLN A 470 9.63 -37.08 -9.14
N VAL A 471 10.22 -37.96 -9.95
CA VAL A 471 11.16 -37.55 -11.00
C VAL A 471 10.43 -36.87 -12.17
N LEU A 472 9.20 -37.30 -12.50
CA LEU A 472 8.36 -36.63 -13.50
C LEU A 472 7.92 -35.23 -13.04
N GLU A 473 7.53 -35.06 -11.78
CA GLU A 473 7.19 -33.75 -11.21
C GLU A 473 8.40 -32.80 -11.26
N LEU A 474 9.60 -33.29 -10.91
CA LEU A 474 10.83 -32.53 -11.01
C LEU A 474 11.13 -32.13 -12.47
N GLN A 475 10.94 -33.05 -13.42
CA GLN A 475 11.16 -32.77 -14.83
C GLN A 475 10.19 -31.69 -15.36
N GLU A 476 8.93 -31.72 -14.94
CA GLU A 476 7.93 -30.75 -15.38
C GLU A 476 8.27 -29.34 -14.85
N LYS A 477 8.65 -29.23 -13.58
CA LYS A 477 9.14 -27.97 -12.97
C LYS A 477 10.39 -27.44 -13.68
N PHE A 478 11.29 -28.34 -14.10
CA PHE A 478 12.46 -27.94 -14.89
C PHE A 478 12.05 -27.42 -16.28
N LYS A 479 11.16 -28.12 -16.98
CA LYS A 479 10.65 -27.71 -18.31
C LYS A 479 9.95 -26.36 -18.23
N SER A 480 9.08 -26.15 -17.24
CA SER A 480 8.36 -24.87 -17.03
C SER A 480 9.29 -23.71 -16.62
N GLY A 481 10.50 -24.00 -16.16
CA GLY A 481 11.44 -22.98 -15.66
C GLY A 481 11.17 -22.56 -14.23
N GLU A 482 10.28 -23.27 -13.52
CA GLU A 482 9.98 -23.08 -12.09
C GLU A 482 11.13 -23.55 -11.19
N THR A 483 12.01 -24.43 -11.69
CA THR A 483 13.17 -24.93 -10.95
C THR A 483 14.36 -25.14 -11.89
N VAL A 484 15.56 -24.78 -11.42
CA VAL A 484 16.83 -25.16 -12.05
C VAL A 484 17.26 -26.50 -11.48
N LEU A 485 17.74 -27.42 -12.31
CA LEU A 485 18.34 -28.66 -11.81
C LEU A 485 19.66 -28.29 -11.11
N THR A 486 19.69 -28.44 -9.79
CA THR A 486 20.89 -28.20 -8.96
C THR A 486 21.58 -29.52 -8.62
N HIS A 487 22.74 -29.42 -7.96
CA HIS A 487 23.43 -30.59 -7.43
C HIS A 487 22.55 -31.47 -6.52
N ASP A 488 21.55 -30.88 -5.84
CA ASP A 488 20.61 -31.62 -4.99
C ASP A 488 19.86 -32.71 -5.76
N VAL A 489 19.64 -32.52 -7.06
CA VAL A 489 19.01 -33.52 -7.93
C VAL A 489 19.94 -34.72 -8.13
N ILE A 490 21.23 -34.47 -8.35
CA ILE A 490 22.22 -35.54 -8.47
C ILE A 490 22.33 -36.30 -7.15
N GLU A 491 22.37 -35.61 -6.02
CA GLU A 491 22.40 -36.23 -4.68
C GLU A 491 21.14 -37.06 -4.41
N PHE A 492 19.96 -36.55 -4.77
CA PHE A 492 18.70 -37.29 -4.69
C PHE A 492 18.75 -38.59 -5.51
N LEU A 493 19.17 -38.50 -6.78
CA LEU A 493 19.25 -39.66 -7.68
C LEU A 493 20.28 -40.69 -7.19
N GLN A 494 21.44 -40.23 -6.71
CA GLN A 494 22.47 -41.08 -6.10
C GLN A 494 21.93 -41.83 -4.88
N ASN A 495 21.40 -41.10 -3.91
CA ASN A 495 20.90 -41.67 -2.67
C ASN A 495 19.78 -42.66 -2.95
N TRP A 496 18.88 -42.31 -3.86
CA TRP A 496 17.79 -43.20 -4.24
C TRP A 496 18.32 -44.51 -4.85
N LEU A 497 19.17 -44.44 -5.88
CA LEU A 497 19.65 -45.64 -6.58
C LEU A 497 20.48 -46.55 -5.67
N VAL A 498 21.33 -45.95 -4.82
CA VAL A 498 22.13 -46.70 -3.84
C VAL A 498 21.24 -47.41 -2.83
N ASN A 499 20.25 -46.71 -2.27
CA ASN A 499 19.33 -47.28 -1.29
C ASN A 499 18.42 -48.33 -1.91
N HIS A 500 18.04 -48.18 -3.18
CA HIS A 500 17.25 -49.16 -3.91
C HIS A 500 18.03 -50.46 -4.08
N ILE A 501 19.26 -50.40 -4.65
CA ILE A 501 20.09 -51.58 -4.90
C ILE A 501 20.49 -52.28 -3.60
N LYS A 502 21.09 -51.52 -2.65
CA LYS A 502 21.60 -52.12 -1.41
C LYS A 502 20.49 -52.47 -0.43
N GLY A 503 19.46 -51.64 -0.37
CA GLY A 503 18.40 -51.75 0.61
C GLY A 503 17.23 -52.60 0.14
N THR A 504 17.01 -52.80 -1.16
CA THR A 504 15.81 -53.47 -1.68
C THR A 504 16.18 -54.62 -2.62
N ASP A 505 17.04 -54.38 -3.61
CA ASP A 505 17.30 -55.37 -4.66
C ASP A 505 18.05 -56.59 -4.13
N LYS A 506 19.04 -56.34 -3.29
CA LYS A 506 19.76 -57.41 -2.59
C LYS A 506 18.87 -58.22 -1.64
N ARG A 507 17.74 -57.67 -1.15
CA ARG A 507 16.82 -58.43 -0.28
C ARG A 507 16.00 -59.44 -1.07
N TYR A 508 15.48 -59.06 -2.24
CA TYR A 508 14.69 -59.98 -3.06
C TYR A 508 15.56 -60.91 -3.91
N ALA A 509 16.82 -60.55 -4.20
CA ALA A 509 17.65 -61.30 -5.13
C ALA A 509 17.80 -62.79 -4.79
N PRO A 510 18.00 -63.22 -3.52
CA PRO A 510 18.05 -64.65 -3.18
C PRO A 510 16.76 -65.40 -3.53
N HIS A 511 15.60 -64.75 -3.44
CA HIS A 511 14.30 -65.33 -3.81
C HIS A 511 14.22 -65.58 -5.31
N LEU A 512 14.62 -64.59 -6.11
CA LEU A 512 14.63 -64.68 -7.57
C LEU A 512 15.66 -65.71 -8.07
N THR A 513 16.85 -65.74 -7.47
CA THR A 513 17.88 -66.72 -7.79
C THR A 513 17.43 -68.15 -7.49
N LYS A 514 16.66 -68.36 -6.40
CA LYS A 514 16.05 -69.66 -6.06
C LYS A 514 14.96 -70.06 -7.06
N ALA A 515 14.26 -69.09 -7.64
CA ALA A 515 13.28 -69.29 -8.71
C ALA A 515 13.91 -69.47 -10.10
N GLY A 516 15.25 -69.49 -10.21
CA GLY A 516 15.98 -69.75 -11.45
C GLY A 516 16.29 -68.52 -12.31
N ILE A 517 16.02 -67.31 -11.80
CA ILE A 517 16.34 -66.04 -12.46
C ILE A 517 17.79 -65.67 -12.12
N ARG A 518 18.63 -65.39 -13.12
CA ARG A 518 20.08 -65.17 -12.96
C ARG A 518 20.61 -64.00 -13.77
#